data_AF-A0A946DQ78-F1
#
_entry.id   AF-A0A946DQ78-F1
#
_cell.length_a   1.000
_cell.length_b   1.000
_cell.length_c   1.000
_cell.angle_alpha   90.00
_cell.angle_beta   90.00
_cell.angle_gamma   90.00
#
_symmetry.space_group_name_H-M   'P 1'
#
loop_
_entity.id
_entity.type
_entity.pdbx_description
1 polymer ?
#
loop_
_entity_poly.entity_id
_entity_poly.type
_entity_poly.pdbx_seq_one_letter_code
_entity_poly.pdbx_strand_id
1 'polypeptide(L)'
;MPTIAARLLMPFKGTRCAILLLVCLTVLASGCGGEDDGASNSAGTDSAQTETFKGGDPPLPVAESSGENQLTPRMLHEWLKEKNPEYENNAQFGPQDGEIIAVSLRDTGVTDLSPLAGMKLQSLDLFQTKVSDLSPLEGMPLVELMADETAVSDISPLAGMPLKTLWLNATAVEDISPLKGMPIEKLNLFGTKVVDISVIATLPLNTLWLRDVPVKDFRPLKGLYLDSLDVQGTAFGDDDLALLKAMPVLRLNIADTQVTDLTSLQNLKLTRLIFTPDRIKSGLDVVRSMNSLRELDVTFREPKRLAPPEFWSQHAAGAFNKPSE
;
A
#
# COMPACT_ATOMS: atom_id res chain seq x y z
N MET A 1 1.89 45.64 -8.07
CA MET A 1 0.61 45.09 -7.58
C MET A 1 0.35 43.80 -8.33
N PRO A 2 0.41 42.61 -7.69
CA PRO A 2 -0.03 41.38 -8.33
C PRO A 2 -1.47 41.07 -7.91
N THR A 3 -2.33 40.81 -8.88
CA THR A 3 -3.73 40.43 -8.67
C THR A 3 -3.87 38.92 -8.88
N ILE A 4 -4.09 38.23 -7.77
CA ILE A 4 -4.96 37.06 -7.56
C ILE A 4 -5.45 36.33 -8.84
N ALA A 5 -5.07 35.06 -8.97
CA ALA A 5 -5.87 34.05 -9.65
C ALA A 5 -5.86 32.76 -8.79
N ALA A 6 -6.82 32.69 -7.87
CA ALA A 6 -7.25 31.47 -7.22
C ALA A 6 -8.33 30.81 -8.10
N ARG A 7 -8.13 29.53 -8.46
CA ARG A 7 -9.09 28.53 -8.99
C ARG A 7 -8.20 27.36 -9.46
N LEU A 8 -8.36 26.09 -9.07
CA LEU A 8 -9.54 25.35 -8.65
C LEU A 8 -9.06 24.13 -7.83
N LEU A 9 -9.24 24.15 -6.51
CA LEU A 9 -9.19 22.93 -5.70
C LEU A 9 -10.55 22.23 -5.89
N MET A 10 -10.61 21.22 -6.76
CA MET A 10 -11.73 20.29 -6.74
C MET A 10 -11.52 19.26 -5.63
N PRO A 11 -12.52 18.98 -4.79
CA PRO A 11 -12.45 17.88 -3.85
C PRO A 11 -12.45 16.55 -4.63
N PHE A 12 -11.46 15.69 -4.37
CA PHE A 12 -11.43 14.32 -4.86
C PHE A 12 -12.67 13.58 -4.31
N LYS A 13 -13.75 13.55 -5.10
CA LYS A 13 -14.88 12.65 -4.85
C LYS A 13 -14.58 11.32 -5.51
N GLY A 14 -14.32 10.33 -4.65
CA GLY A 14 -14.70 8.94 -4.91
C GLY A 14 -13.85 8.19 -5.92
N THR A 15 -12.76 7.59 -5.44
CA THR A 15 -12.45 6.22 -5.83
C THR A 15 -12.34 5.44 -4.54
N ARG A 16 -13.24 4.49 -4.31
CA ARG A 16 -13.14 3.55 -3.19
C ARG A 16 -11.91 2.67 -3.41
N CYS A 17 -10.73 3.14 -3.00
CA CYS A 17 -9.59 2.28 -2.76
C CYS A 17 -9.88 1.51 -1.47
N ALA A 18 -10.59 0.39 -1.61
CA ALA A 18 -10.58 -0.65 -0.59
C ALA A 18 -9.16 -1.23 -0.53
N ILE A 19 -8.28 -0.57 0.24
CA ILE A 19 -7.07 -1.22 0.72
C ILE A 19 -7.53 -1.99 1.95
N LEU A 20 -7.73 -3.28 1.72
CA LEU A 20 -7.92 -4.27 2.77
C LEU A 20 -6.79 -4.07 3.79
N LEU A 21 -7.16 -3.85 5.05
CA LEU A 21 -6.32 -4.18 6.21
C LEU A 21 -6.04 -5.69 6.12
N LEU A 22 -5.05 -6.07 5.33
CA LEU A 22 -4.64 -7.44 5.14
C LEU A 22 -3.65 -7.75 6.26
N VAL A 23 -4.16 -7.79 7.49
CA VAL A 23 -3.43 -8.33 8.63
C VAL A 23 -3.05 -9.76 8.24
N CYS A 24 -1.74 -10.02 8.15
CA CYS A 24 -1.16 -11.30 7.82
C CYS A 24 -1.65 -12.39 8.79
N LEU A 25 -2.70 -13.14 8.41
CA LEU A 25 -2.96 -14.47 8.95
C LEU A 25 -2.15 -15.48 8.14
N THR A 26 -0.91 -15.71 8.56
CA THR A 26 -0.21 -16.95 8.25
C THR A 26 0.32 -17.50 9.56
N VAL A 27 -0.32 -18.56 10.08
CA VAL A 27 0.24 -19.71 10.80
C VAL A 27 -0.91 -20.51 11.47
N LEU A 28 -0.89 -21.84 11.27
CA LEU A 28 -1.81 -22.93 11.70
C LEU A 28 -3.07 -23.08 10.82
N ALA A 29 -3.32 -24.17 10.09
CA ALA A 29 -2.99 -25.56 10.40
C ALA A 29 -2.51 -26.35 9.16
N SER A 30 -1.39 -27.04 9.35
CA SER A 30 -1.08 -28.27 8.63
C SER A 30 -1.65 -29.45 9.42
N GLY A 31 -2.16 -30.44 8.70
CA GLY A 31 -2.61 -31.73 9.21
C GLY A 31 -4.08 -32.00 8.89
N CYS A 32 -4.52 -33.18 8.49
CA CYS A 32 -3.89 -34.38 7.96
C CYS A 32 -5.07 -35.30 7.62
N GLY A 33 -5.00 -36.06 6.51
CA GLY A 33 -5.91 -37.18 6.21
C GLY A 33 -7.31 -36.74 5.76
N GLY A 34 -7.99 -37.37 4.82
CA GLY A 34 -7.90 -38.72 4.27
C GLY A 34 -9.33 -39.07 3.84
N GLU A 35 -9.48 -39.65 2.66
CA GLU A 35 -10.76 -40.07 2.05
C GLU A 35 -11.55 -41.02 2.95
N ASP A 36 -12.89 -40.91 2.96
CA ASP A 36 -13.81 -42.00 2.60
C ASP A 36 -15.28 -41.59 2.82
N ASP A 37 -16.05 -41.54 1.72
CA ASP A 37 -17.51 -41.59 1.70
C ASP A 37 -17.95 -43.02 1.36
N GLY A 38 -18.72 -43.67 2.23
CA GLY A 38 -19.22 -45.02 1.97
C GLY A 38 -20.24 -45.51 2.99
N ALA A 39 -21.52 -45.50 2.59
CA ALA A 39 -22.69 -45.89 3.37
C ALA A 39 -22.70 -47.36 3.85
N SER A 40 -23.37 -47.65 4.98
CA SER A 40 -24.65 -48.41 5.02
C SER A 40 -24.94 -49.09 6.38
N ASN A 41 -26.23 -49.01 6.77
CA ASN A 41 -27.09 -49.99 7.46
C ASN A 41 -26.58 -50.81 8.67
N SER A 42 -27.24 -50.65 9.82
CA SER A 42 -28.43 -51.42 10.25
C SER A 42 -28.51 -51.70 11.76
N ALA A 43 -29.74 -51.56 12.27
CA ALA A 43 -30.43 -52.29 13.35
C ALA A 43 -29.72 -52.65 14.66
N GLY A 44 -30.34 -52.24 15.78
CA GLY A 44 -30.08 -52.80 17.10
C GLY A 44 -30.89 -52.11 18.20
N THR A 45 -32.04 -52.67 18.52
CA THR A 45 -32.90 -52.38 19.68
C THR A 45 -32.17 -52.59 21.01
N ASP A 46 -32.36 -51.71 22.00
CA ASP A 46 -32.93 -52.09 23.30
C ASP A 46 -33.20 -50.85 24.19
N SER A 47 -33.93 -51.12 25.26
CA SER A 47 -34.81 -50.31 26.06
C SER A 47 -34.17 -49.66 27.30
N ALA A 48 -34.87 -48.62 27.77
CA ALA A 48 -35.05 -48.19 29.16
C ALA A 48 -33.80 -47.94 30.04
N GLN A 49 -33.69 -46.71 30.58
CA GLN A 49 -34.22 -46.38 31.91
C GLN A 49 -33.98 -44.91 32.24
N THR A 50 -35.03 -44.28 32.74
CA THR A 50 -35.04 -42.99 33.42
C THR A 50 -34.47 -43.16 34.83
N GLU A 51 -33.45 -42.39 35.19
CA GLU A 51 -33.19 -42.03 36.57
C GLU A 51 -33.08 -40.51 36.70
N THR A 52 -34.04 -39.96 37.45
CA THR A 52 -34.06 -38.60 37.95
C THR A 52 -33.12 -38.48 39.15
N PHE A 53 -32.15 -37.57 39.10
CA PHE A 53 -31.50 -37.03 40.31
C PHE A 53 -31.73 -35.53 40.41
N LYS A 54 -32.22 -35.12 41.59
CA LYS A 54 -32.61 -33.78 41.98
C LYS A 54 -31.38 -32.96 42.42
N GLY A 55 -31.38 -31.67 42.05
CA GLY A 55 -30.93 -30.56 42.88
C GLY A 55 -29.45 -30.51 43.29
N GLY A 56 -28.67 -29.71 42.57
CA GLY A 56 -27.46 -29.05 43.07
C GLY A 56 -27.55 -27.56 42.71
N ASP A 57 -27.22 -26.68 43.65
CA ASP A 57 -27.29 -25.22 43.50
C ASP A 57 -26.58 -24.71 42.23
N PRO A 58 -27.04 -23.60 41.63
CA PRO A 58 -26.33 -22.99 40.51
C PRO A 58 -24.89 -22.64 40.96
N PRO A 59 -23.87 -22.90 40.13
CA PRO A 59 -22.51 -22.50 40.49
C PRO A 59 -22.48 -20.99 40.70
N LEU A 60 -21.90 -20.56 41.82
CA LEU A 60 -21.58 -19.16 42.09
C LEU A 60 -20.87 -18.57 40.85
N PRO A 61 -21.17 -17.31 40.47
CA PRO A 61 -20.54 -16.69 39.33
C PRO A 61 -19.03 -16.71 39.55
N VAL A 62 -18.32 -17.34 38.62
CA VAL A 62 -16.87 -17.23 38.52
C VAL A 62 -16.60 -15.74 38.37
N ALA A 63 -15.94 -15.15 39.35
CA ALA A 63 -15.51 -13.77 39.28
C ALA A 63 -14.63 -13.63 38.03
N GLU A 64 -15.09 -12.88 37.03
CA GLU A 64 -14.26 -12.35 35.96
C GLU A 64 -13.21 -11.44 36.60
N SER A 65 -12.09 -12.02 37.00
CA SER A 65 -10.92 -11.27 37.42
C SER A 65 -10.11 -10.90 36.17
N SER A 66 -9.95 -9.59 35.94
CA SER A 66 -8.84 -8.90 35.24
C SER A 66 -9.24 -7.95 34.09
N GLY A 67 -10.23 -7.08 34.29
CA GLY A 67 -10.60 -6.05 33.30
C GLY A 67 -9.90 -4.68 33.44
N GLU A 68 -9.09 -4.43 34.47
CA GLU A 68 -8.74 -3.05 34.86
C GLU A 68 -7.52 -2.42 34.17
N ASN A 69 -6.80 -3.14 33.27
CA ASN A 69 -5.58 -2.59 32.66
C ASN A 69 -5.37 -2.88 31.17
N GLN A 70 -6.41 -3.38 30.48
CA GLN A 70 -6.34 -3.65 29.03
C GLN A 70 -6.80 -2.43 28.24
N LEU A 71 -5.99 -1.98 27.28
CA LEU A 71 -6.35 -0.89 26.36
C LEU A 71 -7.64 -1.26 25.60
N THR A 72 -8.68 -0.43 25.74
CA THR A 72 -9.93 -0.62 24.99
C THR A 72 -10.07 0.41 23.85
N PRO A 73 -10.81 0.08 22.78
CA PRO A 73 -11.21 1.04 21.74
C PRO A 73 -11.79 2.34 22.29
N ARG A 74 -12.62 2.24 23.33
CA ARG A 74 -13.25 3.40 23.97
C ARG A 74 -12.22 4.32 24.61
N MET A 75 -11.27 3.77 25.36
CA MET A 75 -10.19 4.55 25.97
C MET A 75 -9.37 5.25 24.89
N LEU A 76 -9.09 4.57 23.78
CA LEU A 76 -8.32 5.16 22.68
C LEU A 76 -9.07 6.30 21.98
N HIS A 77 -10.39 6.17 21.79
CA HIS A 77 -11.21 7.30 21.34
C HIS A 77 -11.16 8.48 22.32
N GLU A 78 -11.25 8.23 23.63
CA GLU A 78 -11.17 9.27 24.67
C GLU A 78 -9.81 9.99 24.63
N TRP A 79 -8.70 9.26 24.55
CA TRP A 79 -7.35 9.84 24.46
C TRP A 79 -7.12 10.61 23.16
N LEU A 80 -7.59 10.08 22.03
CA LEU A 80 -7.53 10.79 20.75
C LEU A 80 -8.34 12.09 20.81
N LYS A 81 -9.55 12.06 21.38
CA LYS A 81 -10.41 13.24 21.53
C LYS A 81 -9.80 14.29 22.47
N GLU A 82 -9.13 13.87 23.52
CA GLU A 82 -8.44 14.76 24.46
C GLU A 82 -7.34 15.58 23.77
N LYS A 83 -6.53 14.94 22.92
CA LYS A 83 -5.45 15.60 22.17
C LYS A 83 -5.90 16.26 20.87
N ASN A 84 -7.04 15.82 20.33
CA ASN A 84 -7.59 16.27 19.06
C ASN A 84 -9.07 16.67 19.25
N PRO A 85 -9.37 17.90 19.70
CA PRO A 85 -10.75 18.29 20.00
C PRO A 85 -11.73 18.17 18.83
N GLU A 86 -11.25 18.31 17.59
CA GLU A 86 -12.04 18.18 16.35
C GLU A 86 -12.23 16.73 15.89
N TYR A 87 -11.61 15.75 16.55
CA TYR A 87 -11.75 14.33 16.22
C TYR A 87 -13.18 13.83 16.52
N GLU A 88 -13.82 13.09 15.60
CA GLU A 88 -15.25 12.76 15.69
C GLU A 88 -15.53 11.30 16.11
N ASN A 89 -14.59 10.64 16.79
CA ASN A 89 -14.72 9.22 17.18
C ASN A 89 -14.89 8.27 15.97
N ASN A 90 -14.31 8.63 14.83
CA ASN A 90 -14.43 7.91 13.55
C ASN A 90 -13.19 7.09 13.17
N ALA A 91 -12.22 6.93 14.08
CA ALA A 91 -11.12 5.98 13.91
C ALA A 91 -11.61 4.53 13.95
N GLN A 92 -10.87 3.64 13.28
CA GLN A 92 -11.12 2.20 13.32
C GLN A 92 -9.94 1.51 13.99
N PHE A 93 -10.23 0.46 14.76
CA PHE A 93 -9.23 -0.29 15.50
C PHE A 93 -9.34 -1.77 15.13
N GLY A 94 -8.20 -2.38 14.80
CA GLY A 94 -8.07 -3.80 14.51
C GLY A 94 -7.46 -4.54 15.70
N PRO A 95 -8.28 -5.18 16.55
CA PRO A 95 -7.78 -6.03 17.62
C PRO A 95 -7.34 -7.39 17.08
N GLN A 96 -6.26 -7.93 17.64
CA GLN A 96 -5.83 -9.31 17.47
C GLN A 96 -5.46 -9.87 18.85
N ASP A 97 -6.00 -11.04 19.19
CA ASP A 97 -5.76 -11.69 20.49
C ASP A 97 -6.01 -10.79 21.72
N GLY A 98 -6.97 -9.86 21.60
CA GLY A 98 -7.32 -8.90 22.65
C GLY A 98 -6.43 -7.65 22.73
N GLU A 99 -5.42 -7.50 21.87
CA GLU A 99 -4.59 -6.31 21.78
C GLU A 99 -4.92 -5.50 20.52
N ILE A 100 -4.97 -4.17 20.62
CA ILE A 100 -5.09 -3.31 19.43
C ILE A 100 -3.74 -3.30 18.73
N ILE A 101 -3.67 -3.90 17.54
CA ILE A 101 -2.44 -3.98 16.73
C ILE A 101 -2.51 -3.09 15.48
N ALA A 102 -3.70 -2.64 15.10
CA ALA A 102 -3.90 -1.80 13.93
C ALA A 102 -4.82 -0.62 14.26
N VAL A 103 -4.46 0.56 13.77
CA VAL A 103 -5.26 1.78 13.92
C VAL A 103 -5.40 2.43 12.54
N SER A 104 -6.64 2.77 12.17
CA SER A 104 -6.92 3.62 11.01
C SER A 104 -7.51 4.94 11.50
N LEU A 105 -6.75 6.01 11.29
CA LEU A 105 -7.13 7.41 11.46
C LEU A 105 -7.44 8.09 10.11
N ARG A 106 -7.60 7.30 9.05
CA ARG A 106 -7.99 7.76 7.71
C ARG A 106 -9.16 8.76 7.76
N ASP A 107 -9.03 9.86 7.02
CA ASP A 107 -10.08 10.88 6.85
C ASP A 107 -10.61 11.44 8.19
N THR A 108 -9.76 11.48 9.23
CA THR A 108 -10.10 12.05 10.54
C THR A 108 -9.46 13.43 10.75
N GLY A 109 -10.00 14.19 11.71
CA GLY A 109 -9.44 15.48 12.14
C GLY A 109 -8.18 15.38 13.01
N VAL A 110 -7.53 14.21 13.11
CA VAL A 110 -6.37 14.01 13.99
C VAL A 110 -5.15 14.77 13.47
N THR A 111 -4.45 15.40 14.40
CA THR A 111 -3.18 16.13 14.21
C THR A 111 -2.09 15.65 15.16
N ASP A 112 -2.46 15.21 16.37
CA ASP A 112 -1.56 14.80 17.44
C ASP A 112 -1.66 13.28 17.66
N LEU A 113 -0.53 12.60 17.43
CA LEU A 113 -0.36 11.15 17.57
C LEU A 113 0.15 10.71 18.96
N SER A 114 0.38 11.63 19.90
CA SER A 114 0.81 11.30 21.27
C SER A 114 -0.06 10.27 21.99
N PRO A 115 -1.39 10.15 21.74
CA PRO A 115 -2.18 9.06 22.30
C PRO A 115 -1.74 7.66 21.86
N LEU A 116 -1.02 7.52 20.74
CA LEU A 116 -0.54 6.24 20.22
C LEU A 116 0.88 5.87 20.69
N ALA A 117 1.57 6.79 21.37
CA ALA A 117 2.97 6.62 21.71
C ALA A 117 3.22 5.36 22.56
N GLY A 118 4.23 4.59 22.18
CA GLY A 118 4.64 3.37 22.89
C GLY A 118 3.69 2.18 22.73
N MET A 119 2.62 2.30 21.94
CA MET A 119 1.76 1.15 21.62
C MET A 119 2.48 0.13 20.74
N LYS A 120 2.05 -1.14 20.81
CA LYS A 120 2.60 -2.23 19.98
C LYS A 120 1.89 -2.36 18.63
N LEU A 121 1.59 -1.23 18.00
CA LEU A 121 0.91 -1.22 16.71
C LEU A 121 1.84 -1.79 15.63
N GLN A 122 1.28 -2.62 14.76
CA GLN A 122 1.92 -3.16 13.56
C GLN A 122 1.48 -2.42 12.30
N SER A 123 0.28 -1.83 12.28
CA SER A 123 -0.26 -1.12 11.12
C SER A 123 -0.91 0.20 11.55
N LEU A 124 -0.58 1.29 10.85
CA LEU A 124 -1.14 2.62 11.07
C LEU A 124 -1.50 3.30 9.74
N ASP A 125 -2.78 3.65 9.58
CA ASP A 125 -3.29 4.43 8.44
C ASP A 125 -3.62 5.86 8.88
N LEU A 126 -2.90 6.83 8.33
CA LEU A 126 -3.02 8.28 8.54
C LEU A 126 -3.50 9.02 7.29
N PHE A 127 -3.98 8.30 6.27
CA PHE A 127 -4.38 8.89 4.99
C PHE A 127 -5.34 10.08 5.18
N GLN A 128 -5.04 11.20 4.51
CA GLN A 128 -5.86 12.43 4.56
C GLN A 128 -6.13 12.94 5.98
N THR A 129 -5.16 12.79 6.89
CA THR A 129 -5.13 13.49 8.18
C THR A 129 -4.32 14.78 8.10
N LYS A 130 -4.32 15.57 9.18
CA LYS A 130 -3.50 16.80 9.29
C LYS A 130 -2.22 16.58 10.09
N VAL A 131 -1.82 15.33 10.29
CA VAL A 131 -0.59 14.98 11.00
C VAL A 131 0.62 15.52 10.24
N SER A 132 1.55 16.13 10.97
CA SER A 132 2.85 16.57 10.45
C SER A 132 4.04 16.01 11.25
N ASP A 133 3.80 15.59 12.49
CA ASP A 133 4.82 15.11 13.41
C ASP A 133 4.67 13.60 13.63
N LEU A 134 5.73 12.86 13.27
CA LEU A 134 5.83 11.41 13.45
C LEU A 134 6.64 11.02 14.68
N SER A 135 7.13 11.97 15.49
CA SER A 135 7.91 11.70 16.70
C SER A 135 7.22 10.75 17.70
N PRO A 136 5.87 10.75 17.87
CA PRO A 136 5.22 9.77 18.74
C PRO A 136 5.34 8.31 18.27
N LEU A 137 5.75 8.08 17.01
CA LEU A 137 5.91 6.76 16.42
C LEU A 137 7.30 6.14 16.62
N GLU A 138 8.25 6.93 17.15
CA GLU A 138 9.65 6.52 17.26
C GLU A 138 9.79 5.19 18.04
N GLY A 139 10.51 4.23 17.45
CA GLY A 139 10.78 2.93 18.06
C GLY A 139 9.58 1.97 18.14
N MET A 140 8.40 2.35 17.62
CA MET A 140 7.24 1.45 17.59
C MET A 140 7.48 0.27 16.62
N PRO A 141 6.86 -0.90 16.86
CA PRO A 141 7.03 -2.09 16.03
C PRO A 141 6.18 -2.04 14.74
N LEU A 142 5.99 -0.86 14.15
CA LEU A 142 5.18 -0.70 12.94
C LEU A 142 5.84 -1.42 11.76
N VAL A 143 5.03 -2.22 11.08
CA VAL A 143 5.37 -2.94 9.84
C VAL A 143 4.80 -2.20 8.64
N GLU A 144 3.66 -1.53 8.81
CA GLU A 144 2.96 -0.79 7.76
C GLU A 144 2.59 0.61 8.24
N LEU A 145 2.97 1.62 7.45
CA LEU A 145 2.59 3.01 7.67
C LEU A 145 2.10 3.64 6.37
N MET A 146 0.86 4.12 6.40
CA MET A 146 0.26 4.92 5.33
C MET A 146 0.13 6.36 5.83
N ALA A 147 0.95 7.27 5.34
CA ALA A 147 0.95 8.70 5.69
C ALA A 147 0.72 9.59 4.45
N ASP A 148 0.08 9.01 3.44
CA ASP A 148 -0.45 9.62 2.25
C ASP A 148 -1.32 10.87 2.55
N GLU A 149 -1.12 11.94 1.76
CA GLU A 149 -1.90 13.19 1.84
C GLU A 149 -1.92 13.82 3.25
N THR A 150 -0.80 13.71 3.97
CA THR A 150 -0.58 14.37 5.26
C THR A 150 0.36 15.58 5.13
N ALA A 151 0.56 16.32 6.23
CA ALA A 151 1.49 17.45 6.30
C ALA A 151 2.92 17.02 6.72
N VAL A 152 3.22 15.72 6.67
CA VAL A 152 4.54 15.19 7.03
C VAL A 152 5.62 15.71 6.09
N SER A 153 6.75 16.13 6.67
CA SER A 153 7.95 16.52 5.92
C SER A 153 9.22 15.88 6.46
N ASP A 154 9.24 15.55 7.75
CA ASP A 154 10.36 14.87 8.41
C ASP A 154 9.98 13.42 8.73
N ILE A 155 10.80 12.49 8.24
CA ILE A 155 10.66 11.05 8.50
C ILE A 155 11.81 10.48 9.33
N SER A 156 12.65 11.34 9.92
CA SER A 156 13.71 10.91 10.84
C SER A 156 13.24 10.05 12.00
N PRO A 157 12.02 10.22 12.57
CA PRO A 157 11.51 9.31 13.61
C PRO A 157 11.32 7.86 13.14
N LEU A 158 11.29 7.61 11.82
CA LEU A 158 11.11 6.28 11.26
C LEU A 158 12.40 5.45 11.19
N ALA A 159 13.56 6.07 11.46
CA ALA A 159 14.86 5.44 11.29
C ALA A 159 14.98 4.14 12.11
N GLY A 160 15.38 3.05 11.45
CA GLY A 160 15.62 1.76 12.09
C GLY A 160 14.36 0.97 12.48
N MET A 161 13.16 1.46 12.17
CA MET A 161 11.91 0.74 12.40
C MET A 161 11.77 -0.49 11.48
N PRO A 162 10.99 -1.51 11.86
CA PRO A 162 10.81 -2.74 11.06
C PRO A 162 9.79 -2.57 9.91
N LEU A 163 9.64 -1.36 9.37
CA LEU A 163 8.68 -1.04 8.31
C LEU A 163 8.99 -1.81 7.03
N LYS A 164 7.97 -2.53 6.54
CA LYS A 164 7.98 -3.21 5.23
C LYS A 164 7.23 -2.43 4.17
N THR A 165 6.16 -1.74 4.57
CA THR A 165 5.34 -0.91 3.68
C THR A 165 5.31 0.52 4.19
N LEU A 166 5.74 1.46 3.34
CA LEU A 166 5.72 2.89 3.66
C LEU A 166 5.16 3.69 2.49
N TRP A 167 4.04 4.37 2.73
CA TRP A 167 3.43 5.25 1.75
C TRP A 167 3.44 6.70 2.26
N LEU A 168 4.01 7.59 1.45
CA LEU A 168 4.24 9.00 1.76
C LEU A 168 3.72 9.90 0.64
N ASN A 169 2.71 9.42 -0.11
CA ASN A 169 2.28 10.15 -1.28
C ASN A 169 1.78 11.56 -0.92
N ALA A 170 1.95 12.53 -1.83
CA ALA A 170 1.51 13.91 -1.67
C ALA A 170 1.89 14.56 -0.32
N THR A 171 3.01 14.13 0.28
CA THR A 171 3.60 14.76 1.48
C THR A 171 4.68 15.78 1.08
N ALA A 172 5.18 16.54 2.05
CA ALA A 172 6.26 17.50 1.86
C ALA A 172 7.67 16.89 2.06
N VAL A 173 7.80 15.56 2.06
CA VAL A 173 9.07 14.85 2.26
C VAL A 173 10.04 15.14 1.12
N GLU A 174 11.28 15.48 1.49
CA GLU A 174 12.40 15.79 0.59
C GLU A 174 13.59 14.84 0.80
N ASP A 175 13.87 14.48 2.07
CA ASP A 175 14.96 13.59 2.44
C ASP A 175 14.43 12.21 2.85
N ILE A 176 14.92 11.17 2.17
CA ILE A 176 14.64 9.77 2.48
C ILE A 176 15.86 9.00 3.02
N SER A 177 16.95 9.70 3.34
CA SER A 177 18.13 9.11 3.97
C SER A 177 17.86 8.34 5.28
N PRO A 178 16.85 8.69 6.12
CA PRO A 178 16.50 7.90 7.30
C PRO A 178 16.10 6.45 6.98
N LEU A 179 15.71 6.16 5.74
CA LEU A 179 15.28 4.82 5.32
C LEU A 179 16.43 3.81 5.18
N LYS A 180 17.70 4.27 5.24
CA LYS A 180 18.88 3.48 4.90
C LYS A 180 18.94 2.13 5.64
N GLY A 181 18.99 1.05 4.88
CA GLY A 181 19.10 -0.33 5.41
C GLY A 181 17.85 -0.86 6.10
N MET A 182 16.71 -0.16 6.03
CA MET A 182 15.44 -0.65 6.57
C MET A 182 14.87 -1.78 5.69
N PRO A 183 14.03 -2.67 6.25
CA PRO A 183 13.46 -3.81 5.54
C PRO A 183 12.27 -3.43 4.64
N ILE A 184 12.32 -2.25 4.00
CA ILE A 184 11.22 -1.73 3.19
C ILE A 184 11.15 -2.49 1.88
N GLU A 185 10.02 -3.15 1.67
CA GLU A 185 9.69 -3.92 0.47
C GLU A 185 8.85 -3.08 -0.50
N LYS A 186 8.00 -2.19 0.02
CA LYS A 186 7.07 -1.35 -0.76
C LYS A 186 7.18 0.11 -0.35
N LEU A 187 7.57 0.95 -1.30
CA LEU A 187 7.77 2.38 -1.08
C LEU A 187 6.98 3.21 -2.11
N ASN A 188 6.11 4.09 -1.63
CA ASN A 188 5.35 5.02 -2.45
C ASN A 188 5.71 6.47 -2.09
N LEU A 189 6.31 7.18 -3.05
CA LEU A 189 6.76 8.56 -2.94
C LEU A 189 6.05 9.48 -3.94
N PHE A 190 4.91 9.06 -4.50
CA PHE A 190 4.15 9.85 -5.49
C PHE A 190 3.95 11.29 -5.03
N GLY A 191 4.31 12.27 -5.86
CA GLY A 191 4.05 13.69 -5.60
C GLY A 191 4.80 14.27 -4.40
N THR A 192 5.82 13.57 -3.89
CA THR A 192 6.78 14.13 -2.92
C THR A 192 7.80 15.01 -3.61
N LYS A 193 8.67 15.65 -2.84
CA LYS A 193 9.73 16.54 -3.34
C LYS A 193 11.10 15.87 -3.36
N VAL A 194 11.16 14.55 -3.24
CA VAL A 194 12.40 13.77 -3.20
C VAL A 194 13.17 13.95 -4.52
N VAL A 195 14.45 14.30 -4.40
CA VAL A 195 15.37 14.45 -5.54
C VAL A 195 16.44 13.36 -5.55
N ASP A 196 16.98 13.03 -4.37
CA ASP A 196 17.99 11.99 -4.20
C ASP A 196 17.34 10.67 -3.75
N ILE A 197 17.47 9.65 -4.59
CA ILE A 197 16.98 8.29 -4.32
C ILE A 197 18.12 7.29 -4.09
N SER A 198 19.35 7.74 -3.85
CA SER A 198 20.51 6.86 -3.65
C SER A 198 20.30 5.80 -2.56
N VAL A 199 19.51 6.12 -1.53
CA VAL A 199 19.20 5.22 -0.42
C VAL A 199 18.49 3.93 -0.87
N ILE A 200 17.74 3.93 -1.98
CA ILE A 200 16.95 2.77 -2.41
C ILE A 200 17.82 1.55 -2.74
N ALA A 201 19.08 1.78 -3.12
CA ALA A 201 20.05 0.71 -3.38
C ALA A 201 20.36 -0.13 -2.12
N THR A 202 19.97 0.35 -0.94
CA THR A 202 20.13 -0.35 0.35
C THR A 202 18.86 -1.07 0.81
N LEU A 203 17.76 -0.95 0.06
CA LEU A 203 16.44 -1.43 0.46
C LEU A 203 16.05 -2.71 -0.31
N PRO A 204 15.39 -3.68 0.32
CA PRO A 204 14.92 -4.90 -0.34
C PRO A 204 13.59 -4.67 -1.11
N LEU A 205 13.53 -3.62 -1.93
CA LEU A 205 12.31 -3.21 -2.62
C LEU A 205 11.87 -4.23 -3.66
N ASN A 206 10.57 -4.55 -3.65
CA ASN A 206 9.85 -5.17 -4.77
C ASN A 206 8.88 -4.18 -5.44
N THR A 207 8.46 -3.12 -4.75
CA THR A 207 7.54 -2.11 -5.28
C THR A 207 8.08 -0.71 -5.01
N LEU A 208 8.25 0.08 -6.07
CA LEU A 208 8.72 1.45 -5.99
C LEU A 208 7.89 2.36 -6.89
N TRP A 209 7.20 3.32 -6.29
CA TRP A 209 6.43 4.34 -7.02
C TRP A 209 6.99 5.73 -6.77
N LEU A 210 7.45 6.34 -7.85
CA LEU A 210 8.12 7.64 -7.94
C LEU A 210 7.36 8.58 -8.88
N ARG A 211 6.03 8.46 -8.98
CA ARG A 211 5.27 9.31 -9.89
C ARG A 211 5.42 10.79 -9.49
N ASP A 212 5.57 11.67 -10.48
CA ASP A 212 5.56 13.13 -10.33
C ASP A 212 6.57 13.63 -9.28
N VAL A 213 7.71 12.94 -9.11
CA VAL A 213 8.82 13.38 -8.26
C VAL A 213 9.93 14.04 -9.10
N PRO A 214 10.68 15.02 -8.55
CA PRO A 214 11.74 15.74 -9.26
C PRO A 214 13.07 14.97 -9.40
N VAL A 215 13.03 13.63 -9.37
CA VAL A 215 14.22 12.76 -9.53
C VAL A 215 14.75 12.83 -10.96
N LYS A 216 16.07 12.93 -11.07
CA LYS A 216 16.80 12.94 -12.36
C LYS A 216 17.84 11.83 -12.49
N ASP A 217 18.31 11.28 -11.37
CA ASP A 217 19.32 10.22 -11.37
C ASP A 217 18.67 8.88 -10.99
N PHE A 218 18.47 8.02 -11.98
CA PHE A 218 17.87 6.69 -11.79
C PHE A 218 18.90 5.57 -11.70
N ARG A 219 20.20 5.87 -11.71
CA ARG A 219 21.27 4.86 -11.51
C ARG A 219 21.09 4.01 -10.24
N PRO A 220 20.54 4.52 -9.12
CA PRO A 220 20.26 3.71 -7.94
C PRO A 220 19.28 2.54 -8.18
N LEU A 221 18.52 2.53 -9.27
CA LEU A 221 17.66 1.39 -9.63
C LEU A 221 18.46 0.16 -10.08
N LYS A 222 19.72 0.33 -10.50
CA LYS A 222 20.51 -0.74 -11.11
C LYS A 222 20.69 -1.91 -10.14
N GLY A 223 20.20 -3.08 -10.52
CA GLY A 223 20.37 -4.32 -9.77
C GLY A 223 19.29 -4.57 -8.71
N LEU A 224 18.25 -3.73 -8.64
CA LEU A 224 17.08 -4.01 -7.81
C LEU A 224 16.21 -5.12 -8.42
N TYR A 225 15.44 -5.82 -7.59
CA TYR A 225 14.50 -6.85 -8.01
C TYR A 225 13.07 -6.36 -7.80
N LEU A 226 12.62 -5.45 -8.68
CA LEU A 226 11.29 -4.85 -8.59
C LEU A 226 10.27 -5.69 -9.36
N ASP A 227 9.12 -5.97 -8.73
CA ASP A 227 7.90 -6.43 -9.40
C ASP A 227 7.16 -5.26 -10.07
N SER A 228 7.18 -4.10 -9.42
CA SER A 228 6.44 -2.92 -9.86
C SER A 228 7.28 -1.65 -9.76
N LEU A 229 7.40 -0.96 -10.89
CA LEU A 229 8.05 0.35 -11.00
C LEU A 229 7.10 1.35 -11.65
N ASP A 230 6.85 2.46 -10.95
CA ASP A 230 6.14 3.61 -11.50
C ASP A 230 7.06 4.83 -11.46
N VAL A 231 7.38 5.38 -12.62
CA VAL A 231 8.22 6.58 -12.80
C VAL A 231 7.49 7.63 -13.63
N GLN A 232 6.16 7.58 -13.68
CA GLN A 232 5.36 8.49 -14.48
C GLN A 232 5.64 9.96 -14.14
N GLY A 233 5.70 10.82 -15.16
CA GLY A 233 5.86 12.26 -14.97
C GLY A 233 7.25 12.70 -14.49
N THR A 234 8.23 11.78 -14.46
CA THR A 234 9.62 12.09 -14.08
C THR A 234 10.52 12.33 -15.29
N ALA A 235 11.81 12.64 -15.04
CA ALA A 235 12.81 12.80 -16.08
C ALA A 235 13.33 11.48 -16.68
N PHE A 236 12.75 10.32 -16.32
CA PHE A 236 13.19 8.99 -16.75
C PHE A 236 13.25 8.88 -18.29
N GLY A 237 14.38 8.43 -18.85
CA GLY A 237 14.64 8.40 -20.29
C GLY A 237 15.07 7.05 -20.83
N ASP A 238 15.47 7.04 -22.11
CA ASP A 238 15.88 5.82 -22.85
C ASP A 238 17.10 5.13 -22.20
N ASP A 239 18.06 5.92 -21.69
CA ASP A 239 19.24 5.42 -21.00
C ASP A 239 18.87 4.75 -19.66
N ASP A 240 17.89 5.30 -18.94
CA ASP A 240 17.41 4.74 -17.67
C ASP A 240 16.63 3.44 -17.92
N LEU A 241 15.88 3.37 -19.01
CA LEU A 241 15.16 2.16 -19.41
C LEU A 241 16.10 0.97 -19.63
N ALA A 242 17.34 1.23 -20.08
CA ALA A 242 18.34 0.19 -20.24
C ALA A 242 18.79 -0.43 -18.90
N LEU A 243 18.61 0.25 -17.76
CA LEU A 243 18.88 -0.29 -16.42
C LEU A 243 17.96 -1.47 -16.10
N LEU A 244 16.78 -1.55 -16.73
CA LEU A 244 15.77 -2.57 -16.45
C LEU A 244 16.12 -3.95 -17.06
N LYS A 245 17.08 -4.04 -18.00
CA LYS A 245 17.38 -5.26 -18.77
C LYS A 245 17.75 -6.49 -17.93
N ALA A 246 18.22 -6.29 -16.71
CA ALA A 246 18.64 -7.36 -15.80
C ALA A 246 17.66 -7.57 -14.63
N MET A 247 16.48 -6.93 -14.66
CA MET A 247 15.53 -6.91 -13.54
C MET A 247 14.23 -7.63 -13.91
N PRO A 248 13.64 -8.43 -13.03
CA PRO A 248 12.37 -9.13 -13.28
C PRO A 248 11.16 -8.20 -13.12
N VAL A 249 11.18 -7.01 -13.75
CA VAL A 249 10.04 -6.09 -13.68
C VAL A 249 8.82 -6.72 -14.35
N LEU A 250 7.71 -6.77 -13.62
CA LEU A 250 6.44 -7.31 -14.09
C LEU A 250 5.45 -6.21 -14.46
N ARG A 251 5.47 -5.08 -13.76
CA ARG A 251 4.56 -3.94 -13.95
C ARG A 251 5.38 -2.66 -14.08
N LEU A 252 5.29 -2.01 -15.24
CA LEU A 252 6.05 -0.80 -15.54
C LEU A 252 5.11 0.33 -15.96
N ASN A 253 5.22 1.47 -15.28
CA ASN A 253 4.58 2.72 -15.70
C ASN A 253 5.66 3.76 -16.04
N ILE A 254 5.74 4.09 -17.33
CA ILE A 254 6.62 5.09 -17.93
C ILE A 254 5.82 6.15 -18.69
N ALA A 255 4.52 6.31 -18.41
CA ALA A 255 3.73 7.39 -19.00
C ALA A 255 4.33 8.76 -18.63
N ASP A 256 4.22 9.72 -19.54
CA ASP A 256 4.65 11.10 -19.34
C ASP A 256 6.12 11.25 -18.94
N THR A 257 6.97 10.28 -19.31
CA THR A 257 8.43 10.31 -19.13
C THR A 257 9.15 10.84 -20.38
N GLN A 258 10.48 10.77 -20.44
CA GLN A 258 11.28 11.13 -21.62
C GLN A 258 11.61 9.93 -22.53
N VAL A 259 11.06 8.75 -22.27
CA VAL A 259 11.30 7.54 -23.07
C VAL A 259 10.73 7.70 -24.49
N THR A 260 11.55 7.49 -25.50
CA THR A 260 11.18 7.49 -26.93
C THR A 260 11.48 6.16 -27.64
N ASP A 261 12.30 5.29 -27.05
CA ASP A 261 12.69 4.00 -27.62
C ASP A 261 12.40 2.84 -26.66
N LEU A 262 11.45 1.99 -27.03
CA LEU A 262 11.06 0.82 -26.24
C LEU A 262 11.89 -0.43 -26.53
N THR A 263 12.91 -0.36 -27.40
CA THR A 263 13.74 -1.52 -27.77
C THR A 263 14.42 -2.14 -26.55
N SER A 264 14.78 -1.33 -25.54
CA SER A 264 15.37 -1.82 -24.29
C SER A 264 14.44 -2.73 -23.47
N LEU A 265 13.13 -2.74 -23.73
CA LEU A 265 12.18 -3.67 -23.11
C LEU A 265 12.26 -5.09 -23.67
N GLN A 266 13.05 -5.32 -24.73
CA GLN A 266 13.18 -6.63 -25.34
C GLN A 266 13.61 -7.68 -24.31
N ASN A 267 12.96 -8.85 -24.36
CA ASN A 267 13.13 -10.00 -23.45
C ASN A 267 12.56 -9.83 -22.03
N LEU A 268 12.17 -8.63 -21.61
CA LEU A 268 11.42 -8.48 -20.36
C LEU A 268 10.08 -9.22 -20.44
N LYS A 269 9.60 -9.67 -19.28
CA LYS A 269 8.35 -10.42 -19.14
C LYS A 269 7.26 -9.57 -18.48
N LEU A 270 7.10 -8.35 -18.96
CA LEU A 270 6.09 -7.43 -18.45
C LEU A 270 4.71 -8.06 -18.59
N THR A 271 3.94 -7.97 -17.52
CA THR A 271 2.51 -8.29 -17.46
C THR A 271 1.65 -7.04 -17.66
N ARG A 272 2.17 -5.88 -17.25
CA ARG A 272 1.53 -4.58 -17.44
C ARG A 272 2.54 -3.55 -17.89
N LEU A 273 2.18 -2.78 -18.92
CA LEU A 273 2.94 -1.60 -19.36
C LEU A 273 1.99 -0.41 -19.54
N ILE A 274 2.34 0.71 -18.92
CA ILE A 274 1.69 2.00 -19.13
C ILE A 274 2.72 2.95 -19.72
N PHE A 275 2.41 3.57 -20.85
CA PHE A 275 3.33 4.44 -21.59
C PHE A 275 2.55 5.44 -22.45
N THR A 276 3.20 6.53 -22.89
CA THR A 276 2.59 7.54 -23.77
C THR A 276 2.90 7.20 -25.23
N PRO A 277 1.95 6.65 -26.03
CA PRO A 277 2.27 6.09 -27.35
C PRO A 277 2.82 7.12 -28.34
N ASP A 278 2.29 8.33 -28.33
CA ASP A 278 2.69 9.43 -29.22
C ASP A 278 4.16 9.85 -29.08
N ARG A 279 4.78 9.54 -27.94
CA ARG A 279 6.19 9.84 -27.68
C ARG A 279 7.13 8.81 -28.32
N ILE A 280 6.64 7.61 -28.59
CA ILE A 280 7.47 6.47 -28.97
C ILE A 280 7.83 6.56 -30.46
N LYS A 281 9.14 6.60 -30.73
CA LYS A 281 9.73 6.66 -32.07
C LYS A 281 10.19 5.29 -32.56
N SER A 282 10.57 4.40 -31.64
CA SER A 282 11.10 3.06 -31.93
C SER A 282 10.67 2.04 -30.86
N GLY A 283 10.66 0.74 -31.23
CA GLY A 283 10.39 -0.36 -30.31
C GLY A 283 8.90 -0.68 -30.04
N LEU A 284 7.95 -0.09 -30.76
CA LEU A 284 6.53 -0.48 -30.64
C LEU A 284 6.29 -1.94 -31.05
N ASP A 285 7.04 -2.44 -32.03
CA ASP A 285 7.06 -3.83 -32.46
C ASP A 285 7.55 -4.79 -31.35
N VAL A 286 8.50 -4.34 -30.52
CA VAL A 286 8.94 -5.09 -29.33
C VAL A 286 7.79 -5.28 -28.35
N VAL A 287 7.02 -4.22 -28.07
CA VAL A 287 5.85 -4.32 -27.18
C VAL A 287 4.74 -5.18 -27.82
N ARG A 288 4.49 -5.02 -29.13
CA ARG A 288 3.48 -5.82 -29.87
C ARG A 288 3.77 -7.32 -29.84
N SER A 289 5.03 -7.71 -29.88
CA SER A 289 5.46 -9.12 -29.86
C SER A 289 5.57 -9.72 -28.45
N MET A 290 5.35 -8.93 -27.40
CA MET A 290 5.50 -9.37 -26.02
C MET A 290 4.29 -10.16 -25.52
N ASN A 291 4.36 -11.49 -25.65
CA ASN A 291 3.28 -12.42 -25.26
C ASN A 291 3.00 -12.50 -23.75
N SER A 292 3.87 -11.92 -22.90
CA SER A 292 3.65 -11.86 -21.45
C SER A 292 2.65 -10.78 -21.03
N LEU A 293 2.44 -9.77 -21.88
CA LEU A 293 1.55 -8.65 -21.54
C LEU A 293 0.11 -9.13 -21.38
N ARG A 294 -0.55 -8.57 -20.37
CA ARG A 294 -1.96 -8.77 -20.04
C ARG A 294 -2.72 -7.45 -20.05
N GLU A 295 -2.04 -6.37 -19.65
CA GLU A 295 -2.62 -5.04 -19.56
C GLU A 295 -1.71 -4.01 -20.24
N LEU A 296 -2.30 -3.20 -21.11
CA LEU A 296 -1.69 -2.01 -21.68
C LEU A 296 -2.56 -0.79 -21.35
N ASP A 297 -1.92 0.33 -21.04
CA ASP A 297 -2.62 1.57 -20.75
C ASP A 297 -1.80 2.79 -21.17
N VAL A 298 -2.45 3.94 -21.21
CA VAL A 298 -1.82 5.24 -21.51
C VAL A 298 -1.79 6.17 -20.29
N THR A 299 -2.53 5.83 -19.22
CA THR A 299 -2.57 6.62 -17.98
C THR A 299 -2.86 5.75 -16.78
N PHE A 300 -2.40 6.19 -15.60
CA PHE A 300 -2.82 5.60 -14.32
C PHE A 300 -3.96 6.38 -13.65
N ARG A 301 -4.31 7.59 -14.13
CA ARG A 301 -5.38 8.41 -13.54
C ARG A 301 -6.73 7.71 -13.67
N GLU A 302 -7.01 7.19 -14.85
CA GLU A 302 -8.23 6.44 -15.19
C GLU A 302 -7.83 5.19 -15.99
N PRO A 303 -7.27 4.17 -15.32
CA PRO A 303 -6.69 3.05 -16.02
C PRO A 303 -7.79 2.20 -16.64
N LYS A 304 -7.76 2.08 -17.96
CA LYS A 304 -8.66 1.20 -18.74
C LYS A 304 -8.23 -0.26 -18.69
N ARG A 305 -6.94 -0.53 -18.40
CA ARG A 305 -6.35 -1.88 -18.32
C ARG A 305 -6.67 -2.72 -19.56
N LEU A 306 -6.43 -2.16 -20.74
CA LEU A 306 -6.80 -2.76 -22.01
C LEU A 306 -6.03 -4.05 -22.24
N ALA A 307 -6.70 -5.10 -22.71
CA ALA A 307 -6.00 -6.27 -23.22
C ALA A 307 -5.19 -5.90 -24.48
N PRO A 308 -4.04 -6.55 -24.77
CA PRO A 308 -3.19 -6.15 -25.88
C PRO A 308 -3.90 -6.05 -27.24
N PRO A 309 -4.78 -6.98 -27.66
CA PRO A 309 -5.49 -6.86 -28.95
C PRO A 309 -6.37 -5.60 -29.02
N GLU A 310 -7.04 -5.26 -27.92
CA GLU A 310 -7.89 -4.08 -27.83
C GLU A 310 -7.06 -2.80 -27.87
N PHE A 311 -5.98 -2.74 -27.10
CA PHE A 311 -5.05 -1.61 -27.10
C PHE A 311 -4.52 -1.33 -28.50
N TRP A 312 -4.06 -2.36 -29.22
CA TRP A 312 -3.50 -2.18 -30.57
C TRP A 312 -4.55 -1.78 -31.60
N SER A 313 -5.79 -2.27 -31.46
CA SER A 313 -6.92 -1.80 -32.28
C SER A 313 -7.19 -0.31 -32.05
N GLN A 314 -7.21 0.14 -30.79
CA GLN A 314 -7.42 1.55 -30.44
C GLN A 314 -6.25 2.43 -30.92
N HIS A 315 -5.01 1.97 -30.74
CA HIS A 315 -3.82 2.65 -31.25
C HIS A 315 -3.86 2.80 -32.79
N ALA A 316 -4.21 1.75 -33.52
CA ALA A 316 -4.31 1.79 -34.99
C ALA A 316 -5.42 2.75 -35.46
N ALA A 317 -6.48 2.92 -34.68
CA ALA A 317 -7.54 3.89 -34.92
C ALA A 317 -7.16 5.33 -34.52
N GLY A 318 -5.94 5.58 -34.02
CA GLY A 318 -5.48 6.90 -33.56
C GLY A 318 -6.16 7.38 -32.28
N ALA A 319 -6.72 6.46 -31.46
CA ALA A 319 -7.49 6.80 -30.27
C ALA A 319 -6.68 7.50 -29.18
N PHE A 320 -5.35 7.38 -29.22
CA PHE A 320 -4.43 7.93 -28.22
C PHE A 320 -3.74 9.22 -28.67
N ASN A 321 -3.95 9.64 -29.92
CA ASN A 321 -3.21 10.75 -30.55
C ASN A 321 -3.82 12.14 -30.26
N LYS A 322 -4.70 12.24 -29.27
CA LYS A 322 -5.32 13.51 -28.92
C LYS A 322 -4.49 14.18 -27.83
N PRO A 323 -4.04 15.43 -28.02
CA PRO A 323 -3.40 16.16 -26.95
C PRO A 323 -4.39 16.26 -25.78
N SER A 324 -3.91 15.94 -24.58
CA SER A 324 -4.57 16.37 -23.35
C SER A 324 -4.67 17.90 -23.43
N GLU A 325 -5.90 18.43 -23.53
CA GLU A 325 -6.20 19.84 -23.32
C GLU A 325 -5.80 20.29 -21.91
#